data_AF-A0A550CTF0-F1
#
_entry.id   AF-A0A550CTF0-F1
#
_cell.length_a   1.000
_cell.length_b   1.000
_cell.length_c   1.000
_cell.angle_alpha   90.00
_cell.angle_beta   90.00
_cell.angle_gamma   90.00
#
_symmetry.space_group_name_H-M   'P 1'
#
loop_
_entity.id
_entity.type
_entity.pdbx_description
1 polymer ?
#
loop_
_entity_poly.entity_id
_entity_poly.type
_entity_poly.pdbx_seq_one_letter_code
_entity_poly.pdbx_strand_id
1 'polypeptide(L)'
;MLRTLTAPLALSVLRPSHLHRAGVYLSVAAAKRRIASSANPNSTHFSPDDPRNSPLLRDLITAAGVGIVAYTGYVLWPKDSHASLSRILGEPSQFLPIIQPEEVARHVTRDSCWVIFDGEVYDVTNFLDKHTAGANTLLKNAGKDVTPMFVHFHKPGTIDKLPAECHIGTLPVVSVSEQDHVHPDKEDVLRFFSAL
;
A
#
# COMPACT_ATOMS: atom_id res chain seq x y z
N MET A 1 -41.07 -27.26 -1.39
CA MET A 1 -40.66 -25.84 -1.28
C MET A 1 -39.55 -25.74 -0.25
N LEU A 2 -38.32 -25.40 -0.65
CA LEU A 2 -37.33 -24.61 0.11
C LEU A 2 -35.97 -24.67 -0.63
N ARG A 3 -35.53 -23.49 -1.06
CA ARG A 3 -34.23 -23.21 -1.69
C ARG A 3 -33.14 -23.22 -0.62
N THR A 4 -31.98 -23.80 -0.92
CA THR A 4 -30.74 -23.49 -0.19
C THR A 4 -29.73 -22.91 -1.18
N LEU A 5 -29.44 -21.62 -0.99
CA LEU A 5 -28.38 -20.89 -1.67
C LEU A 5 -27.04 -21.29 -1.04
N THR A 6 -26.12 -21.81 -1.84
CA THR A 6 -24.69 -21.88 -1.50
C THR A 6 -24.01 -20.66 -2.11
N ALA A 7 -23.53 -19.74 -1.27
CA ALA A 7 -22.63 -18.66 -1.66
C ALA A 7 -21.17 -19.05 -1.33
N PRO A 8 -20.19 -18.73 -2.19
CA PRO A 8 -18.78 -19.02 -1.93
C PRO A 8 -18.15 -18.02 -0.97
N LEU A 9 -17.20 -18.52 -0.17
CA LEU A 9 -16.39 -17.77 0.79
C LEU A 9 -15.53 -16.71 0.10
N ALA A 10 -15.75 -15.44 0.45
CA ALA A 10 -14.88 -14.33 0.08
C ALA A 10 -13.66 -14.29 1.02
N LEU A 11 -12.48 -14.57 0.49
CA LEU A 11 -11.20 -14.33 1.16
C LEU A 11 -10.93 -12.81 1.16
N SER A 12 -11.28 -12.13 2.25
CA SER A 12 -10.94 -10.71 2.45
C SER A 12 -9.62 -10.58 3.20
N VAL A 13 -8.60 -10.15 2.46
CA VAL A 13 -7.51 -9.21 2.84
C VAL A 13 -7.30 -9.02 4.35
N LEU A 14 -6.36 -9.76 4.95
CA LEU A 14 -5.83 -9.44 6.27
C LEU A 14 -4.82 -8.27 6.17
N ARG A 15 -5.10 -7.18 6.90
CA ARG A 15 -4.17 -6.05 7.09
C ARG A 15 -2.94 -6.46 7.94
N PRO A 16 -1.72 -5.96 7.65
CA PRO A 16 -0.49 -6.35 8.36
C PRO A 16 -0.36 -5.89 9.83
N SER A 17 -1.33 -5.16 10.40
CA SER A 17 -1.22 -4.56 11.73
C SER A 17 -1.44 -5.52 12.92
N HIS A 18 -1.75 -6.80 12.67
CA HIS A 18 -2.09 -7.77 13.73
C HIS A 18 -1.00 -8.80 14.06
N LEU A 19 0.08 -8.89 13.30
CA LEU A 19 1.11 -9.93 13.52
C LEU A 19 2.11 -9.59 14.64
N HIS A 20 2.25 -8.34 15.05
CA HIS A 20 3.14 -7.96 16.17
C HIS A 20 2.49 -8.04 17.57
N ARG A 21 1.16 -8.18 17.65
CA ARG A 21 0.44 -8.43 18.91
C ARG A 21 0.58 -9.88 19.40
N ALA A 22 0.91 -10.82 18.52
CA ALA A 22 1.03 -12.24 18.87
C ALA A 22 2.30 -12.58 19.68
N GLY A 23 3.39 -11.83 19.49
CA GLY A 23 4.68 -12.12 20.14
C GLY A 23 4.68 -11.94 21.66
N VAL A 24 3.96 -10.94 22.17
CA VAL A 24 3.89 -10.65 23.61
C VAL A 24 3.11 -11.74 24.37
N TYR A 25 2.00 -12.23 23.80
CA TYR A 25 1.20 -13.31 24.40
C TYR A 25 1.93 -14.66 24.46
N LEU A 26 2.79 -14.95 23.49
CA LEU A 26 3.54 -16.22 23.45
C LEU A 26 4.60 -16.32 24.57
N SER A 27 5.17 -15.19 24.99
CA SER A 27 6.18 -15.14 26.07
C SER A 27 5.59 -15.45 27.46
N VAL A 28 4.38 -14.95 27.76
CA VAL A 28 3.69 -15.19 29.03
C VAL A 28 3.26 -16.65 29.16
N ALA A 29 2.76 -17.26 28.07
CA ALA A 29 2.40 -18.67 28.05
C ALA A 29 3.61 -19.61 28.21
N ALA A 30 4.78 -19.24 27.67
CA ALA A 30 6.02 -19.99 27.83
C ALA A 30 6.59 -19.86 29.26
N ALA A 31 6.53 -18.68 29.88
CA ALA A 31 6.94 -18.47 31.27
C ALA A 31 6.11 -19.32 32.26
N LYS A 32 4.79 -19.45 32.00
CA LYS A 32 3.89 -20.28 32.82
C LYS A 32 4.26 -21.76 32.82
N ARG A 33 4.84 -22.29 31.73
CA ARG A 33 5.28 -23.69 31.64
C ARG A 33 6.60 -23.96 32.38
N ARG A 34 7.50 -22.98 32.45
CA ARG A 34 8.79 -23.13 33.17
C ARG A 34 8.65 -23.08 34.68
N ILE A 35 7.72 -22.27 35.20
CA ILE A 35 7.44 -22.23 36.65
C ILE A 35 6.81 -23.56 37.11
N ALA A 36 5.96 -24.18 36.28
CA ALA A 36 5.37 -25.48 36.57
C ALA A 36 6.40 -26.64 36.57
N SER A 37 7.51 -26.53 35.84
CA SER A 37 8.53 -27.60 35.74
C SER A 37 9.66 -27.50 36.78
N SER A 38 9.69 -26.46 37.62
CA SER A 38 10.71 -26.25 38.67
C SER A 38 10.24 -26.68 40.06
N ALA A 39 9.00 -27.15 40.20
CA ALA A 39 8.45 -27.55 41.49
C ALA A 39 9.07 -28.89 41.95
N ASN A 40 9.79 -28.87 43.09
CA ASN A 40 10.34 -30.06 43.73
C ASN A 40 9.20 -30.96 44.24
N PRO A 41 9.06 -32.21 43.76
CA PRO A 41 7.93 -33.09 44.06
C PRO A 41 7.81 -33.48 45.55
N ASN A 42 8.88 -33.31 46.34
CA ASN A 42 8.90 -33.71 47.76
C ASN A 42 8.71 -32.54 48.75
N SER A 43 8.38 -31.33 48.28
CA SER A 43 8.29 -30.13 49.14
C SER A 43 6.88 -29.63 49.44
N THR A 44 5.84 -30.36 49.03
CA THR A 44 4.46 -29.95 49.28
C THR A 44 3.77 -30.93 50.24
N HIS A 45 4.04 -30.78 51.54
CA HIS A 45 3.00 -31.15 52.51
C HIS A 45 1.87 -30.14 52.33
N PHE A 46 0.99 -30.43 51.37
CA PHE A 46 -0.16 -29.60 51.03
C PHE A 46 -1.13 -29.65 52.21
N SER A 47 -1.07 -28.64 53.07
CA SER A 47 -2.07 -28.45 54.11
C SER A 47 -3.29 -27.79 53.45
N PRO A 48 -4.45 -28.48 53.39
CA PRO A 48 -5.65 -27.95 52.72
C PRO A 48 -6.16 -26.64 53.33
N ASP A 49 -5.77 -26.35 54.58
CA ASP A 49 -6.23 -25.21 55.36
C ASP A 49 -5.26 -24.00 55.34
N ASP A 50 -4.23 -23.99 54.48
CA ASP A 50 -3.33 -22.81 54.36
C ASP A 50 -4.05 -21.66 53.63
N PRO A 51 -4.34 -20.53 54.30
CA PRO A 51 -5.06 -19.39 53.70
C PRO A 51 -4.32 -18.78 52.49
N ARG A 52 -3.02 -19.06 52.33
CA ARG A 52 -2.20 -18.61 51.21
C ARG A 52 -2.45 -19.38 49.91
N ASN A 53 -3.19 -20.49 49.95
CA ASN A 53 -3.53 -21.29 48.77
C ASN A 53 -5.01 -21.12 48.35
N SER A 54 -5.65 -20.02 48.74
CA SER A 54 -6.99 -19.71 48.21
C SER A 54 -6.91 -19.42 46.70
N PRO A 55 -7.84 -19.97 45.89
CA PRO A 55 -7.85 -19.74 44.43
C PRO A 55 -7.98 -18.25 44.09
N LEU A 56 -8.75 -17.51 44.90
CA LEU A 56 -8.92 -16.06 44.76
C LEU A 56 -7.61 -15.29 44.90
N LEU A 57 -6.77 -15.64 45.89
CA LEU A 57 -5.48 -14.97 46.08
C LEU A 57 -4.52 -15.24 44.91
N ARG A 58 -4.56 -16.46 44.35
CA ARG A 58 -3.74 -16.84 43.19
C ARG A 58 -4.16 -16.10 41.92
N ASP A 59 -5.47 -15.94 41.70
CA ASP A 59 -6.00 -15.19 40.56
C ASP A 59 -5.68 -13.69 40.69
N LEU A 60 -5.77 -13.13 41.90
CA LEU A 60 -5.39 -11.74 42.18
C LEU A 60 -3.91 -11.46 41.90
N ILE A 61 -3.01 -12.32 42.38
CA ILE A 61 -1.57 -12.18 42.12
C ILE A 61 -1.27 -12.30 40.62
N THR A 62 -1.92 -13.24 39.94
CA THR A 62 -1.74 -13.43 38.50
C THR A 62 -2.26 -12.21 37.71
N ALA A 63 -3.44 -11.70 38.05
CA ALA A 63 -4.02 -10.52 37.41
C ALA A 63 -3.18 -9.26 37.64
N ALA A 64 -2.69 -9.06 38.87
CA ALA A 64 -1.80 -7.95 39.20
C ALA A 64 -0.48 -8.03 38.40
N GLY A 65 0.11 -9.23 38.27
CA GLY A 65 1.32 -9.43 37.46
C GLY A 65 1.13 -9.11 35.97
N VAL A 66 0.01 -9.54 35.38
CA VAL A 66 -0.34 -9.21 33.98
C VAL A 66 -0.54 -7.70 33.81
N GLY A 67 -1.23 -7.06 34.75
CA GLY A 67 -1.47 -5.62 34.74
C GLY A 67 -0.19 -4.80 34.81
N ILE A 68 0.75 -5.17 35.69
CA ILE A 68 2.04 -4.47 35.84
C ILE A 68 2.85 -4.58 34.55
N VAL A 69 2.98 -5.78 33.97
CA VAL A 69 3.74 -5.97 32.72
C VAL A 69 3.14 -5.16 31.56
N ALA A 70 1.80 -5.17 31.43
CA ALA A 70 1.11 -4.38 30.41
C ALA A 70 1.30 -2.87 30.64
N TYR A 71 1.22 -2.41 31.89
CA TYR A 71 1.42 -1.00 32.24
C TYR A 71 2.85 -0.53 32.05
N THR A 72 3.86 -1.32 32.47
CA THR A 72 5.27 -0.99 32.22
C THR A 72 5.58 -1.02 30.73
N GLY A 73 5.01 -1.96 29.97
CA GLY A 73 5.14 -1.99 28.52
C GLY A 73 4.47 -0.80 27.84
N TYR A 74 3.38 -0.27 28.39
CA TYR A 74 2.68 0.92 27.90
C TYR A 74 3.44 2.22 28.23
N VAL A 75 3.92 2.36 29.47
CA VAL A 75 4.59 3.58 29.95
C VAL A 75 6.03 3.68 29.44
N LEU A 76 6.76 2.56 29.41
CA LEU A 76 8.15 2.52 28.94
C LEU A 76 8.25 2.25 27.44
N TRP A 77 7.13 2.27 26.71
CA TRP A 77 7.16 2.21 25.26
C TRP A 77 7.87 3.46 24.71
N PRO A 78 9.01 3.34 24.01
CA PRO A 78 9.69 4.49 23.43
C PRO A 78 8.76 5.15 22.40
N LYS A 79 8.39 6.41 22.60
CA LYS A 79 7.46 7.12 21.69
C LYS A 79 8.03 7.32 20.28
N ASP A 80 9.35 7.24 20.17
CA ASP A 80 10.19 7.35 18.98
C ASP A 80 10.41 6.02 18.24
N SER A 81 9.86 4.90 18.75
CA SER A 81 9.94 3.59 18.07
C SER A 81 9.29 3.57 16.68
N HIS A 82 8.36 4.49 16.39
CA HIS A 82 7.82 4.69 15.03
C HIS A 82 8.81 5.39 14.08
N ALA A 83 9.73 6.23 14.61
CA ALA A 83 10.76 6.90 13.82
C ALA A 83 11.95 5.98 13.49
N SER A 84 12.21 4.98 14.34
CA SER A 84 13.24 3.98 14.08
C SER A 84 12.86 3.02 12.96
N LEU A 85 11.57 2.70 12.81
CA LEU A 85 11.08 1.86 11.71
C LEU A 85 11.08 2.61 10.38
N SER A 86 10.73 3.89 10.32
CA SER A 86 10.84 4.66 9.07
C SER A 86 12.29 4.79 8.60
N ARG A 87 13.26 4.85 9.52
CA ARG A 87 14.69 4.89 9.21
C ARG A 87 15.25 3.54 8.74
N ILE A 88 14.69 2.42 9.20
CA ILE A 88 15.10 1.04 8.82
C ILE A 88 14.36 0.55 7.58
N LEU A 89 13.10 0.96 7.39
CA LEU A 89 12.25 0.57 6.25
C LEU A 89 12.54 1.38 4.98
N GLY A 90 13.46 2.36 5.06
CA GLY A 90 13.69 3.32 3.99
C GLY A 90 12.52 4.29 3.85
N GLU A 91 12.82 5.51 3.42
CA GLU A 91 11.80 6.42 2.87
C GLU A 91 10.92 5.64 1.89
N PRO A 92 9.58 5.87 1.87
CA PRO A 92 8.67 5.12 1.01
C PRO A 92 9.28 5.06 -0.39
N SER A 93 9.61 3.83 -0.76
CA SER A 93 10.27 3.48 -2.00
C SER A 93 9.60 4.19 -3.16
N GLN A 94 10.41 4.57 -4.15
CA GLN A 94 10.11 5.33 -5.37
C GLN A 94 9.14 4.58 -6.32
N PHE A 95 8.25 3.74 -5.78
CA PHE A 95 7.19 3.09 -6.52
C PHE A 95 6.06 4.09 -6.71
N LEU A 96 6.04 4.67 -7.90
CA LEU A 96 4.91 5.44 -8.36
C LEU A 96 3.66 4.53 -8.42
N PRO A 97 2.48 5.07 -8.09
CA PRO A 97 1.25 4.30 -8.04
C PRO A 97 0.84 3.78 -9.42
N ILE A 98 0.09 2.67 -9.43
CA ILE A 98 -0.61 2.20 -10.63
C ILE A 98 -1.88 3.04 -10.80
N ILE A 99 -2.01 3.71 -11.94
CA ILE A 99 -3.13 4.59 -12.26
C ILE A 99 -3.95 3.94 -13.38
N GLN A 100 -5.27 3.90 -13.21
CA GLN A 100 -6.17 3.34 -14.22
C GLN A 100 -6.35 4.32 -15.38
N PRO A 101 -6.46 3.85 -16.64
CA PRO A 101 -6.73 4.74 -17.79
C PRO A 101 -7.97 5.61 -17.62
N GLU A 102 -9.01 5.08 -16.96
CA GLU A 102 -10.25 5.79 -16.67
C GLU A 102 -10.06 6.94 -15.68
N GLU A 103 -9.07 6.85 -14.78
CA GLU A 103 -8.67 7.98 -13.95
C GLU A 103 -8.01 9.04 -14.83
N VAL A 104 -7.00 8.69 -15.63
CA VAL A 104 -6.30 9.65 -16.49
C VAL A 104 -7.27 10.43 -17.38
N ALA A 105 -8.29 9.76 -17.93
CA ALA A 105 -9.34 10.35 -18.76
C ALA A 105 -10.18 11.44 -18.07
N ARG A 106 -10.13 11.58 -16.74
CA ARG A 106 -10.81 12.65 -15.98
C ARG A 106 -10.02 13.95 -15.92
N HIS A 107 -8.73 13.91 -16.20
CA HIS A 107 -7.81 15.04 -16.07
C HIS A 107 -7.60 15.73 -17.43
N VAL A 108 -8.65 16.42 -17.89
CA VAL A 108 -8.76 17.01 -19.25
C VAL A 108 -8.85 18.53 -19.29
N THR A 109 -8.55 19.21 -18.18
CA THR A 109 -8.77 20.66 -18.02
C THR A 109 -7.46 21.40 -17.78
N ARG A 110 -7.48 22.73 -17.89
CA ARG A 110 -6.29 23.55 -17.63
C ARG A 110 -5.79 23.46 -16.20
N ASP A 111 -6.68 23.26 -15.23
CA ASP A 111 -6.34 23.13 -13.82
C ASP A 111 -6.00 21.69 -13.42
N SER A 112 -6.13 20.75 -14.35
CA SER A 112 -5.95 19.32 -14.14
C SER A 112 -5.80 18.61 -15.49
N CYS A 113 -4.56 18.50 -15.96
CA CYS A 113 -4.20 18.01 -17.30
C CYS A 113 -3.17 16.88 -17.19
N TRP A 114 -3.61 15.64 -17.40
CA TRP A 114 -2.72 14.47 -17.39
C TRP A 114 -2.57 13.88 -18.79
N VAL A 115 -1.45 13.21 -19.05
CA VAL A 115 -1.18 12.50 -20.30
C VAL A 115 -0.48 11.18 -20.02
N ILE A 116 -0.64 10.22 -20.93
CA ILE A 116 0.09 8.94 -20.89
C ILE A 116 1.22 9.00 -21.93
N PHE A 117 2.41 8.60 -21.54
CA PHE A 117 3.55 8.41 -22.44
C PHE A 117 4.28 7.11 -22.09
N ASP A 118 4.35 6.19 -23.05
CA ASP A 118 5.01 4.89 -22.93
C ASP A 118 4.53 4.07 -21.72
N GLY A 119 3.21 4.09 -21.48
CA GLY A 119 2.59 3.42 -20.33
C GLY A 119 2.76 4.15 -19.00
N GLU A 120 3.55 5.23 -18.94
CA GLU A 120 3.73 6.06 -17.75
C GLU A 120 2.76 7.26 -17.77
N VAL A 121 2.35 7.72 -16.59
CA VAL A 121 1.36 8.79 -16.41
C VAL A 121 2.04 10.05 -15.90
N TYR A 122 1.79 11.16 -16.60
CA TYR A 122 2.38 12.45 -16.30
C TYR A 122 1.32 13.52 -16.03
N ASP A 123 1.47 14.24 -14.91
CA ASP A 123 0.76 15.49 -14.65
C ASP A 123 1.52 16.67 -15.28
N VAL A 124 0.96 17.21 -16.36
CA VAL A 124 1.55 18.32 -17.11
C VAL A 124 0.84 19.65 -16.84
N THR A 125 -0.02 19.72 -15.81
CA THR A 125 -0.80 20.93 -15.45
C THR A 125 0.09 22.16 -15.31
N ASN A 126 1.16 22.05 -14.52
CA ASN A 126 2.12 23.15 -14.29
C ASN A 126 3.12 23.36 -15.45
N PHE A 127 3.07 22.49 -16.46
CA PHE A 127 3.93 22.55 -17.64
C PHE A 127 3.23 23.16 -18.86
N LEU A 128 1.89 23.29 -18.84
CA LEU A 128 1.09 23.78 -19.97
C LEU A 128 1.64 25.05 -20.62
N ASP A 129 1.99 26.06 -19.82
CA ASP A 129 2.49 27.35 -20.32
C ASP A 129 3.97 27.36 -20.70
N LYS A 130 4.71 26.31 -20.34
CA LYS A 130 6.12 26.12 -20.67
C LYS A 130 6.30 25.31 -21.96
N HIS A 131 5.23 24.72 -22.49
CA HIS A 131 5.27 23.93 -23.70
C HIS A 131 5.48 24.80 -24.94
N THR A 132 6.56 24.53 -25.71
CA THR A 132 6.98 25.35 -26.86
C THR A 132 5.94 25.43 -27.98
N ALA A 133 5.12 24.39 -28.16
CA ALA A 133 4.02 24.37 -29.14
C ALA A 133 2.69 24.90 -28.56
N GLY A 134 2.74 25.51 -27.36
CA GLY A 134 1.60 26.09 -26.66
C GLY A 134 0.78 25.10 -25.84
N ALA A 135 0.07 25.63 -24.84
CA ALA A 135 -0.78 24.86 -23.93
C ALA A 135 -1.91 24.11 -24.64
N ASN A 136 -2.47 24.69 -25.72
CA ASN A 136 -3.62 24.12 -26.43
C ASN A 136 -3.33 22.73 -27.01
N THR A 137 -2.08 22.45 -27.40
CA THR A 137 -1.69 21.15 -27.96
C THR A 137 -1.73 20.05 -26.90
N LEU A 138 -1.35 20.35 -25.66
CA LEU A 138 -1.48 19.43 -24.52
C LEU A 138 -2.94 19.28 -24.12
N LEU A 139 -3.70 20.37 -24.02
CA LEU A 139 -5.12 20.34 -23.64
C LEU A 139 -5.99 19.53 -24.60
N LYS A 140 -5.75 19.58 -25.91
CA LYS A 140 -6.45 18.76 -26.92
C LYS A 140 -6.23 17.25 -26.72
N ASN A 141 -5.12 16.90 -26.09
CA ASN A 141 -4.68 15.53 -25.85
C ASN A 141 -4.67 15.16 -24.36
N ALA A 142 -5.26 16.00 -23.50
CA ALA A 142 -5.37 15.72 -22.09
C ALA A 142 -6.26 14.48 -21.88
N GLY A 143 -5.89 13.67 -20.91
CA GLY A 143 -6.51 12.38 -20.60
C GLY A 143 -6.26 11.27 -21.62
N LYS A 144 -5.26 11.41 -22.52
CA LYS A 144 -4.98 10.44 -23.60
C LYS A 144 -3.53 9.99 -23.61
N ASP A 145 -3.29 8.89 -24.33
CA ASP A 145 -1.96 8.46 -24.72
C ASP A 145 -1.41 9.34 -25.85
N VAL A 146 -0.32 10.05 -25.54
CA VAL A 146 0.36 10.96 -26.46
C VAL A 146 1.61 10.35 -27.07
N THR A 147 1.98 9.11 -26.71
CA THR A 147 3.14 8.38 -27.26
C THR A 147 3.26 8.48 -28.78
N PRO A 148 2.24 8.14 -29.60
CA PRO A 148 2.38 8.14 -31.06
C PRO A 148 2.64 9.54 -31.64
N MET A 149 2.09 10.59 -31.03
CA MET A 149 2.37 11.97 -31.46
C MET A 149 3.71 12.46 -30.93
N PHE A 150 4.04 12.14 -29.68
CA PHE A 150 5.25 12.60 -29.02
C PHE A 150 6.49 12.13 -29.79
N VAL A 151 6.55 10.86 -30.19
CA VAL A 151 7.68 10.30 -30.94
C VAL A 151 7.87 10.91 -32.34
N HIS A 152 6.80 11.49 -32.92
CA HIS A 152 6.88 12.15 -34.21
C HIS A 152 7.43 13.58 -34.12
N PHE A 153 7.11 14.29 -33.04
CA PHE A 153 7.45 15.71 -32.88
C PHE A 153 8.63 15.98 -31.93
N HIS A 154 9.05 15.00 -31.12
CA HIS A 154 10.12 15.15 -30.13
C HIS A 154 11.22 14.11 -30.32
N LYS A 155 12.46 14.52 -30.02
CA LYS A 155 13.60 13.60 -29.99
C LYS A 155 13.46 12.63 -28.80
N PRO A 156 13.97 11.39 -28.89
CA PRO A 156 14.08 10.50 -27.74
C PRO A 156 14.80 11.19 -26.56
N GLY A 157 14.37 10.91 -25.33
CA GLY A 157 14.88 11.53 -24.10
C GLY A 157 14.41 12.98 -23.86
N THR A 158 13.50 13.51 -24.68
CA THR A 158 12.88 14.82 -24.39
C THR A 158 11.97 14.75 -23.16
N ILE A 159 11.34 13.59 -22.91
CA ILE A 159 10.47 13.39 -21.75
C ILE A 159 11.24 13.51 -20.42
N ASP A 160 12.51 13.08 -20.40
CA ASP A 160 13.40 13.15 -19.22
C ASP A 160 13.74 14.59 -18.79
N LYS A 161 13.43 15.58 -19.64
CA LYS A 161 13.58 17.00 -19.33
C LYS A 161 12.39 17.56 -18.55
N LEU A 162 11.29 16.82 -18.46
CA LEU A 162 10.20 17.20 -17.58
C LEU A 162 10.67 17.12 -16.12
N PRO A 163 10.16 17.99 -15.25
CA PRO A 163 10.40 17.88 -13.83
C PRO A 163 9.98 16.50 -13.31
N ALA A 164 10.75 15.93 -12.38
CA ALA A 164 10.47 14.59 -11.83
C ALA A 164 9.09 14.52 -11.16
N GLU A 165 8.62 15.64 -10.61
CA GLU A 165 7.28 15.77 -10.02
C GLU A 165 6.13 15.64 -11.02
N CYS A 166 6.40 15.76 -12.33
CA CYS A 166 5.39 15.51 -13.35
C CYS A 166 5.10 14.01 -13.49
N HIS A 167 6.01 13.12 -13.13
CA HIS A 167 5.78 11.67 -13.23
C HIS A 167 5.02 11.18 -12.00
N ILE A 168 3.76 10.79 -12.19
CA ILE A 168 2.85 10.52 -11.07
C ILE A 168 2.46 9.05 -10.95
N GLY A 169 2.75 8.21 -11.95
CA GLY A 169 2.27 6.83 -11.96
C GLY A 169 2.65 6.06 -13.22
N THR A 170 2.24 4.80 -13.22
CA THR A 170 2.32 3.89 -14.37
C THR A 170 0.95 3.25 -14.60
N LEU A 171 0.62 2.89 -15.83
CA LEU A 171 -0.61 2.16 -16.15
C LEU A 171 -0.52 0.69 -15.69
N PRO A 172 -1.65 0.02 -15.44
CA PRO A 172 -1.64 -1.41 -15.20
C PRO A 172 -1.05 -2.15 -16.41
N VAL A 173 -0.15 -3.10 -16.15
CA VAL A 173 0.34 -4.02 -17.19
C VAL A 173 -0.83 -4.88 -17.64
N VAL A 174 -1.45 -4.51 -18.74
CA VAL A 174 -2.42 -5.36 -19.41
C VAL A 174 -1.62 -6.47 -20.06
N SER A 175 -1.79 -7.72 -19.62
CA SER A 175 -1.27 -8.88 -20.32
C SER A 175 -2.02 -9.02 -21.65
N VAL A 176 -1.54 -8.34 -22.68
CA VAL A 176 -2.11 -8.36 -24.02
C VAL A 176 -1.91 -9.77 -24.60
N SER A 177 -2.99 -10.53 -24.77
CA SER A 177 -3.04 -11.61 -25.76
C SER A 177 -2.86 -10.98 -27.14
N GLU A 178 -1.84 -11.39 -27.90
CA GLU A 178 -1.53 -10.93 -29.26
C GLU A 178 -2.77 -10.64 -30.10
N GLN A 179 -3.12 -9.35 -30.22
CA GLN A 179 -3.96 -8.82 -31.29
C GLN A 179 -3.38 -7.47 -31.74
N ASP A 180 -2.72 -7.57 -32.90
CA ASP A 180 -2.50 -6.59 -33.96
C ASP A 180 -1.75 -5.30 -33.63
N HIS A 181 -0.43 -5.36 -33.83
CA HIS A 181 0.36 -4.20 -34.27
C HIS A 181 -0.13 -3.71 -35.64
N VAL A 182 -1.21 -2.92 -35.64
CA VAL A 182 -1.59 -2.11 -36.80
C VAL A 182 -0.70 -0.86 -36.78
N HIS A 183 0.28 -0.83 -37.68
CA HIS A 183 0.96 0.41 -38.02
C HIS A 183 -0.10 1.37 -38.58
N PRO A 184 -0.37 2.52 -37.94
CA PRO A 184 -1.34 3.46 -38.50
C PRO A 184 -0.82 3.90 -39.87
N ASP A 185 -1.66 3.74 -40.90
CA ASP A 185 -1.33 4.23 -42.23
C ASP A 185 -1.18 5.76 -42.15
N LYS A 186 -0.33 6.34 -43.00
CA LYS A 186 -0.11 7.79 -43.06
C LYS A 186 -1.43 8.54 -43.29
N GLU A 187 -2.39 7.88 -43.94
CA GLU A 187 -3.76 8.38 -44.13
C GLU A 187 -4.57 8.48 -42.84
N ASP A 188 -4.40 7.58 -41.87
CA ASP A 188 -5.12 7.64 -40.58
C ASP A 188 -4.60 8.78 -39.71
N VAL A 189 -3.29 9.01 -39.76
CA VAL A 189 -2.66 10.19 -39.14
C VAL A 189 -3.20 11.47 -39.79
N LEU A 190 -3.28 11.54 -41.12
CA LEU A 190 -3.82 12.71 -41.83
C LEU A 190 -5.32 12.94 -41.57
N ARG A 191 -6.11 11.87 -41.43
CA ARG A 191 -7.54 11.94 -41.05
C ARG A 191 -7.76 12.45 -39.63
N PHE A 192 -6.84 12.15 -38.71
CA PHE A 192 -6.85 12.74 -37.38
C PHE A 192 -6.62 14.26 -37.41
N PHE A 193 -5.82 14.75 -38.36
CA PHE A 193 -5.53 16.18 -38.52
C PHE A 193 -6.58 16.95 -39.34
N SER A 194 -7.40 16.28 -40.15
CA SER A 194 -8.46 16.93 -40.94
C SER A 194 -9.79 17.11 -40.19
N ALA A 195 -9.92 16.52 -39.00
CA ALA A 195 -11.08 16.66 -38.11
C ALA A 195 -10.90 17.74 -37.02
N LEU A 196 -9.87 18.59 -37.15
CA LEU A 196 -9.54 19.72 -36.27
C LEU A 196 -10.05 21.06 -36.81
#